data_AF-A0A7Z9PVX7-F1
#
_entry.id   AF-A0A7Z9PVX7-F1
#
_cell.length_a   1.000
_cell.length_b   1.000
_cell.length_c   1.000
_cell.angle_alpha   90.00
_cell.angle_beta   90.00
_cell.angle_gamma   90.00
#
_symmetry.space_group_name_H-M   'P 1'
#
loop_
_entity.id
_entity.type
_entity.pdbx_description
1 polymer ?
#
loop_
_entity_poly.entity_id
_entity_poly.type
_entity_poly.pdbx_seq_one_letter_code
_entity_poly.pdbx_strand_id
1 'polypeptide(L)'
;MSMVSKAVVLADRQRLREALPSGEGLLGIVTTDRAEGVLYVLSRYEDMVWWLPKTGCPTSLVDCKRKLDFARIRCKQLRSESKAVMARLIWANTKLAVSTVSGQFMKLVVWLNWLHDQGIRSLAQVTPMVADRYVQHVNQLTSPNRIGGPLAPGTKAQRLLVVETCWRHLLDTPNGFDHPWPENSASALAKLKQATKPKTDIIPEEVLHPLFQQSESLLSRATELLGHRDAVGDY
;
A
#
# COMPACT_ATOMS: atom_id res chain seq x y z
N MET A 1 -7.84 21.42 13.93
CA MET A 1 -8.53 20.18 13.50
C MET A 1 -9.96 20.54 13.16
N SER A 2 -10.47 20.17 11.99
CA SER A 2 -11.87 20.45 11.60
C SER A 2 -12.75 19.27 11.97
N MET A 3 -13.90 19.53 12.59
CA MET A 3 -14.95 18.54 12.79
C MET A 3 -15.54 18.13 11.44
N VAL A 4 -15.88 16.85 11.28
CA VAL A 4 -16.45 16.34 10.03
C VAL A 4 -17.39 15.17 10.28
N SER A 5 -18.48 15.05 9.51
CA SER A 5 -19.37 13.89 9.60
C SER A 5 -18.78 12.65 8.92
N LYS A 6 -19.18 11.45 9.35
CA LYS A 6 -18.73 10.20 8.73
C LYS A 6 -19.10 10.12 7.24
N ALA A 7 -20.28 10.62 6.86
CA ALA A 7 -20.75 10.64 5.49
C ALA A 7 -19.85 11.50 4.59
N VAL A 8 -19.47 12.69 5.04
CA VAL A 8 -18.55 13.57 4.31
C VAL A 8 -17.19 12.90 4.12
N VAL A 9 -16.65 12.24 5.15
CA VAL A 9 -15.36 11.53 5.04
C VAL A 9 -15.42 10.39 4.03
N LEU A 10 -16.51 9.62 4.01
CA LEU A 10 -16.68 8.51 3.06
C LEU A 10 -16.81 9.02 1.63
N ALA A 11 -17.65 10.03 1.40
CA ALA A 11 -17.82 10.64 0.07
C ALA A 11 -16.51 11.23 -0.44
N ASP A 12 -15.78 11.95 0.42
CA ASP A 12 -14.52 12.58 0.05
C ASP A 12 -13.41 11.57 -0.29
N ARG A 13 -13.31 10.48 0.50
CA ARG A 13 -12.41 9.35 0.19
C ARG A 13 -12.77 8.65 -1.11
N GLN A 14 -14.07 8.47 -1.37
CA GLN A 14 -14.54 7.84 -2.59
C GLN A 14 -14.14 8.68 -3.82
N ARG A 15 -14.39 9.99 -3.79
CA ARG A 15 -13.95 10.92 -4.86
C ARG A 15 -12.44 10.85 -5.09
N LEU A 16 -11.65 10.91 -4.03
CA LEU A 16 -10.19 10.83 -4.16
C LEU A 16 -9.75 9.46 -4.72
N ARG A 17 -10.39 8.37 -4.32
CA ARG A 17 -10.11 7.03 -4.85
C ARG A 17 -10.40 6.93 -6.35
N GLU A 18 -11.48 7.54 -6.81
CA GLU A 18 -11.86 7.62 -8.23
C GLU A 18 -10.92 8.53 -9.04
N ALA A 19 -10.34 9.55 -8.41
CA ALA A 19 -9.37 10.46 -9.04
C ALA A 19 -7.95 9.87 -9.14
N LEU A 20 -7.59 8.89 -8.30
CA LEU A 20 -6.23 8.31 -8.28
C LEU A 20 -5.80 7.67 -9.62
N PRO A 21 -6.67 6.93 -10.35
CA PRO A 21 -6.36 6.45 -11.69
C PRO A 21 -6.11 7.55 -12.72
N SER A 22 -6.80 8.70 -12.66
CA SER A 22 -6.55 9.79 -13.61
C SER A 22 -5.34 10.64 -13.21
N GLY A 23 -5.01 10.69 -11.92
CA GLY A 23 -3.93 11.54 -11.39
C GLY A 23 -4.29 13.03 -11.32
N GLU A 24 -5.51 13.39 -11.66
CA GLU A 24 -5.99 14.77 -11.69
C GLU A 24 -6.78 15.14 -10.44
N GLY A 25 -6.66 16.38 -9.97
CA GLY A 25 -7.51 16.89 -8.88
C GLY A 25 -7.34 16.17 -7.54
N LEU A 26 -6.15 15.64 -7.25
CA LEU A 26 -5.87 14.84 -6.05
C LEU A 26 -5.92 15.68 -4.76
N LEU A 27 -7.12 15.84 -4.22
CA LEU A 27 -7.43 16.54 -2.97
C LEU A 27 -8.40 15.68 -2.15
N GLY A 28 -8.24 15.68 -0.83
CA GLY A 28 -9.22 14.99 0.04
C GLY A 28 -8.65 14.44 1.33
N ILE A 29 -9.51 13.87 2.16
CA ILE A 29 -9.25 13.40 3.51
C ILE A 29 -8.64 11.99 3.45
N VAL A 30 -7.40 11.86 3.93
CA VAL A 30 -6.72 10.56 4.01
C VAL A 30 -7.03 9.90 5.35
N THR A 31 -6.73 10.60 6.45
CA THR A 31 -6.88 10.08 7.81
C THR A 31 -7.78 10.96 8.67
N THR A 32 -8.46 10.32 9.61
CA THR A 32 -9.33 10.93 10.61
C THR A 32 -9.08 10.29 11.96
N ASP A 33 -9.40 11.02 13.04
CA ASP A 33 -9.37 10.50 14.41
C ASP A 33 -10.72 10.73 15.09
N ARG A 34 -10.96 10.01 16.18
CA ARG A 34 -12.10 10.25 17.06
C ARG A 34 -11.65 10.72 18.42
N ALA A 35 -12.30 11.77 18.92
CA ALA A 35 -12.19 12.20 20.31
C ALA A 35 -13.60 12.57 20.79
N GLU A 36 -13.97 12.14 22.00
CA GLU A 36 -15.24 12.50 22.64
C GLU A 36 -16.49 12.23 21.77
N GLY A 37 -16.47 11.14 20.99
CA GLY A 37 -17.58 10.76 20.10
C GLY A 37 -17.63 11.51 18.76
N VAL A 38 -16.75 12.50 18.56
CA VAL A 38 -16.68 13.34 17.37
C VAL A 38 -15.53 12.92 16.46
N LEU A 39 -15.73 13.02 15.14
CA LEU A 39 -14.73 12.70 14.13
C LEU A 39 -14.04 13.98 13.62
N TYR A 40 -12.71 13.95 13.56
CA TYR A 40 -11.88 15.08 13.13
C TYR A 40 -10.97 14.67 11.98
N VAL A 41 -10.73 15.60 11.06
CA VAL A 41 -9.73 15.43 10.00
C VAL A 41 -8.33 15.53 10.58
N LEU A 42 -7.50 14.50 10.35
CA LEU A 42 -6.09 14.48 10.74
C LEU A 42 -5.16 14.92 9.62
N SER A 43 -5.38 14.38 8.42
CA SER A 43 -4.52 14.66 7.27
C SER A 43 -5.30 14.65 5.99
N ARG A 44 -4.91 15.55 5.09
CA ARG A 44 -5.43 15.66 3.74
C ARG A 44 -4.37 15.27 2.72
N TYR A 45 -4.80 14.87 1.53
CA TYR A 45 -3.93 14.29 0.53
C TYR A 45 -2.88 15.27 0.05
N GLU A 46 -3.18 16.56 0.01
CA GLU A 46 -2.28 17.65 -0.35
C GLU A 46 -1.13 17.83 0.66
N ASP A 47 -1.35 17.48 1.94
CA ASP A 47 -0.38 17.73 3.02
C ASP A 47 0.93 16.97 2.81
N MET A 48 2.07 17.58 3.18
CA MET A 48 3.38 16.91 3.18
C MET A 48 3.59 15.97 4.35
N VAL A 49 2.78 16.11 5.40
CA VAL A 49 2.85 15.28 6.60
C VAL A 49 1.47 14.71 6.86
N TRP A 50 1.38 13.38 6.93
CA TRP A 50 0.16 12.70 7.37
C TRP A 50 0.35 12.12 8.77
N TRP A 51 -0.70 12.24 9.58
CA TRP A 51 -0.81 11.66 10.91
C TRP A 51 -1.78 10.49 10.89
N LEU A 52 -1.33 9.36 11.42
CA LEU A 52 -2.18 8.19 11.65
C LEU A 52 -3.02 8.38 12.94
N PRO A 53 -4.23 7.82 13.03
CA PRO A 53 -5.10 7.96 14.20
C PRO A 53 -4.45 7.45 15.49
N LYS A 54 -4.75 8.12 16.60
CA LYS A 54 -4.39 7.66 17.95
C LYS A 54 -5.39 6.65 18.46
N THR A 55 -6.66 6.77 18.03
CA THR A 55 -7.73 5.86 18.44
C THR A 55 -7.34 4.42 18.14
N GLY A 56 -7.39 3.55 19.15
CA GLY A 56 -7.02 2.12 19.04
C GLY A 56 -5.52 1.83 19.16
N CYS A 57 -4.67 2.83 19.40
CA CYS A 57 -3.26 2.63 19.73
C CYS A 57 -3.04 2.47 21.24
N PRO A 58 -2.03 1.69 21.67
CA PRO A 58 -1.58 1.71 23.06
C PRO A 58 -1.13 3.13 23.47
N THR A 59 -1.40 3.52 24.72
CA THR A 59 -1.00 4.83 25.27
C THR A 59 0.50 5.08 25.21
N SER A 60 1.31 4.01 25.17
CA SER A 60 2.77 4.05 25.05
C SER A 60 3.28 4.35 23.63
N LEU A 61 2.41 4.42 22.62
CA LEU A 61 2.83 4.72 21.25
C LEU A 61 3.22 6.20 21.12
N VAL A 62 4.51 6.45 20.92
CA VAL A 62 5.06 7.80 20.71
C VAL A 62 4.55 8.39 19.40
N ASP A 63 4.18 9.67 19.40
CA ASP A 63 3.61 10.36 18.23
C ASP A 63 4.52 10.33 16.99
N CYS A 64 5.85 10.26 17.16
CA CYS A 64 6.78 10.12 16.04
C CYS A 64 6.54 8.83 15.21
N LYS A 65 5.94 7.79 15.80
CA LYS A 65 5.58 6.54 15.12
C LYS A 65 4.29 6.64 14.32
N ARG A 66 3.55 7.74 14.44
CA ARG A 66 2.29 8.01 13.71
C ARG A 66 2.48 8.98 12.55
N LYS A 67 3.65 9.62 12.46
CA LYS A 67 3.96 10.64 11.46
C LYS A 67 4.50 10.00 10.17
N LEU A 68 3.85 10.28 9.06
CA LEU A 68 4.31 9.98 7.70
C LEU A 68 4.76 11.28 7.05
N ASP A 69 6.07 11.50 6.99
CA ASP A 69 6.66 12.75 6.50
C ASP A 69 7.23 12.57 5.09
N PHE A 70 6.46 12.98 4.08
CA PHE A 70 6.80 12.80 2.67
C PHE A 70 7.97 13.68 2.21
N ALA A 71 8.35 14.71 2.96
CA ALA A 71 9.53 15.53 2.65
C ALA A 71 10.83 14.69 2.68
N ARG A 72 10.81 13.52 3.34
CA ARG A 72 11.93 12.58 3.40
C ARG A 72 12.22 11.87 2.07
N ILE A 73 11.31 11.92 1.10
CA ILE A 73 11.54 11.41 -0.25
C ILE A 73 12.07 12.56 -1.09
N ARG A 74 13.31 12.44 -1.60
CA ARG A 74 14.01 13.54 -2.28
C ARG A 74 13.38 13.92 -3.61
N CYS A 75 13.04 12.93 -4.43
CA CYS A 75 12.44 13.16 -5.74
C CYS A 75 10.97 13.59 -5.62
N LYS A 76 10.60 14.73 -6.21
CA LYS A 76 9.24 15.28 -6.17
C LYS A 76 8.20 14.33 -6.79
N GLN A 77 8.53 13.69 -7.91
CA GLN A 77 7.62 12.79 -8.62
C GLN A 77 7.41 11.49 -7.82
N LEU A 78 8.48 10.79 -7.42
CA LEU A 78 8.37 9.61 -6.54
C LEU A 78 7.64 9.92 -5.23
N ARG A 79 7.79 11.14 -4.69
CA ARG A 79 7.04 11.58 -3.51
C ARG A 79 5.54 11.62 -3.79
N SER A 80 5.11 12.20 -4.91
CA SER A 80 3.70 12.23 -5.32
C SER A 80 3.14 10.81 -5.45
N GLU A 81 3.85 9.94 -6.16
CA GLU A 81 3.45 8.55 -6.40
C GLU A 81 3.37 7.75 -5.08
N SER A 82 4.28 8.01 -4.14
CA SER A 82 4.25 7.38 -2.82
C SER A 82 2.99 7.74 -2.00
N LYS A 83 2.43 8.94 -2.19
CA LYS A 83 1.19 9.34 -1.52
C LYS A 83 0.01 8.51 -2.02
N ALA A 84 -0.06 8.25 -3.33
CA ALA A 84 -1.06 7.35 -3.91
C ALA A 84 -0.98 5.94 -3.30
N VAL A 85 0.23 5.37 -3.24
CA VAL A 85 0.47 4.05 -2.62
C VAL A 85 0.02 4.04 -1.16
N MET A 86 0.46 5.02 -0.35
CA MET A 86 0.14 5.06 1.08
C MET A 86 -1.34 5.30 1.35
N ALA A 87 -2.01 6.16 0.56
CA ALA A 87 -3.45 6.39 0.69
C ALA A 87 -4.23 5.10 0.42
N ARG A 88 -3.92 4.41 -0.68
CA ARG A 88 -4.55 3.13 -1.04
C ARG A 88 -4.28 2.05 0.00
N LEU A 89 -3.06 1.97 0.54
CA LEU A 89 -2.71 1.06 1.63
C LEU A 89 -3.59 1.30 2.88
N ILE A 90 -3.74 2.56 3.30
CA ILE A 90 -4.54 2.94 4.47
C ILE A 90 -6.02 2.59 4.27
N TRP A 91 -6.56 2.79 3.08
CA TRP A 91 -7.99 2.54 2.82
C TRP A 91 -8.32 1.09 2.52
N ALA A 92 -7.39 0.33 1.92
CA ALA A 92 -7.59 -1.08 1.64
C ALA A 92 -7.80 -1.89 2.93
N ASN A 93 -7.25 -1.43 4.06
CA ASN A 93 -7.40 -2.13 5.33
C ASN A 93 -7.44 -1.15 6.50
N THR A 94 -8.67 -0.77 6.87
CA THR A 94 -8.98 0.12 7.99
C THR A 94 -8.61 -0.44 9.36
N LYS A 95 -8.23 -1.73 9.44
CA LYS A 95 -7.78 -2.42 10.65
C LYS A 95 -6.26 -2.55 10.74
N LEU A 96 -5.50 -2.04 9.77
CA LEU A 96 -4.04 -2.08 9.86
C LEU A 96 -3.56 -1.33 11.09
N ALA A 97 -2.70 -1.99 11.86
CA ALA A 97 -2.00 -1.35 12.95
C ALA A 97 -1.18 -0.16 12.43
N VAL A 98 -1.17 0.92 13.20
CA VAL A 98 -0.38 2.13 12.91
C VAL A 98 1.10 1.80 12.69
N SER A 99 1.65 0.87 13.50
CA SER A 99 3.03 0.41 13.36
C SER A 99 3.31 -0.24 12.01
N THR A 100 2.33 -0.94 11.43
CA THR A 100 2.45 -1.56 10.11
C THR A 100 2.50 -0.50 9.01
N VAL A 101 1.57 0.46 9.02
CA VAL A 101 1.51 1.54 8.03
C VAL A 101 2.78 2.40 8.08
N SER A 102 3.19 2.84 9.26
CA SER A 102 4.43 3.59 9.45
C SER A 102 5.65 2.76 9.07
N GLY A 103 5.64 1.46 9.39
CA GLY A 103 6.67 0.53 8.99
C GLY A 103 6.81 0.44 7.47
N GLN A 104 5.70 0.37 6.72
CA GLN A 104 5.71 0.37 5.26
C GLN A 104 6.24 1.69 4.71
N PHE A 105 5.78 2.82 5.24
CA PHE A 105 6.26 4.14 4.84
C PHE A 105 7.78 4.29 5.00
N MET A 106 8.36 3.82 6.12
CA MET A 106 9.80 3.87 6.33
C MET A 106 10.59 3.10 5.26
N LYS A 107 10.09 1.94 4.85
CA LYS A 107 10.72 1.11 3.80
C LYS A 107 10.57 1.77 2.43
N LEU A 108 9.41 2.38 2.19
CA LEU A 108 9.09 3.10 0.97
C LEU A 108 10.05 4.28 0.79
N VAL A 109 10.26 5.09 1.83
CA VAL A 109 11.23 6.20 1.83
C VAL A 109 12.62 5.71 1.44
N VAL A 110 13.09 4.60 1.99
CA VAL A 110 14.43 4.07 1.67
C VAL A 110 14.52 3.63 0.21
N TRP A 111 13.53 2.86 -0.27
CA TRP A 111 13.54 2.38 -1.65
C TRP A 111 13.43 3.52 -2.67
N LEU A 112 12.52 4.47 -2.47
CA LEU A 112 12.35 5.60 -3.40
C LEU A 112 13.57 6.52 -3.43
N ASN A 113 14.22 6.71 -2.28
CA ASN A 113 15.48 7.45 -2.25
C ASN A 113 16.61 6.68 -2.95
N TRP A 114 16.64 5.35 -2.85
CA TRP A 114 17.58 4.54 -3.62
C TRP A 114 17.31 4.65 -5.13
N LEU A 115 16.05 4.57 -5.57
CA LEU A 115 15.68 4.79 -6.98
C LEU A 115 16.16 6.16 -7.48
N HIS A 116 15.95 7.19 -6.66
CA HIS A 116 16.46 8.53 -6.96
C HIS A 116 17.99 8.56 -7.14
N ASP A 117 18.74 7.87 -6.27
CA ASP A 117 20.21 7.78 -6.41
C ASP A 117 20.62 6.99 -7.67
N GLN A 118 19.79 6.05 -8.13
CA GLN A 118 20.00 5.32 -9.39
C GLN A 118 19.57 6.12 -10.64
N GLY A 119 19.17 7.38 -10.49
CA GLY A 119 18.72 8.22 -11.62
C GLY A 119 17.25 8.02 -12.01
N ILE A 120 16.52 7.15 -11.32
CA ILE A 120 15.11 6.86 -11.60
C ILE A 120 14.25 7.95 -10.94
N ARG A 121 13.27 8.47 -11.68
CA ARG A 121 12.47 9.65 -11.26
C ARG A 121 10.98 9.36 -11.16
N SER A 122 10.50 8.26 -11.73
CA SER A 122 9.11 7.82 -11.64
C SER A 122 9.06 6.31 -11.45
N LEU A 123 8.04 5.83 -10.74
CA LEU A 123 7.73 4.41 -10.58
C LEU A 123 7.38 3.73 -11.90
N ALA A 124 6.84 4.44 -12.89
CA ALA A 124 6.60 3.90 -14.24
C ALA A 124 7.89 3.46 -14.95
N GLN A 125 9.05 3.94 -14.51
CA GLN A 125 10.36 3.56 -15.07
C GLN A 125 10.94 2.31 -14.40
N VAL A 126 10.27 1.74 -13.40
CA VAL A 126 10.75 0.55 -12.69
C VAL A 126 10.50 -0.68 -13.57
N THR A 127 11.58 -1.26 -14.08
CA THR A 127 11.55 -2.54 -14.79
C THR A 127 11.96 -3.69 -13.86
N PRO A 128 11.72 -4.96 -14.24
CA PRO A 128 12.24 -6.10 -13.49
C PRO A 128 13.76 -6.03 -13.26
N MET A 129 14.52 -5.54 -14.25
CA MET A 129 15.98 -5.33 -14.11
C MET A 129 16.33 -4.31 -13.00
N VAL A 130 15.55 -3.23 -12.87
CA VAL A 130 15.71 -2.26 -11.77
C VAL A 130 15.40 -2.92 -10.43
N ALA A 131 14.33 -3.70 -10.36
CA ALA A 131 13.94 -4.41 -9.15
C ALA A 131 15.01 -5.42 -8.71
N ASP A 132 15.63 -6.14 -9.65
CA ASP A 132 16.75 -7.06 -9.38
C ASP A 132 18.00 -6.34 -8.86
N ARG A 133 18.33 -5.17 -9.42
CA ARG A 133 19.42 -4.33 -8.87
C ARG A 133 19.14 -3.93 -7.42
N TYR A 134 17.88 -3.68 -7.08
CA TYR A 134 17.51 -3.40 -5.69
C TYR A 134 17.66 -4.64 -4.79
N VAL A 135 17.35 -5.84 -5.28
CA VAL A 135 17.59 -7.11 -4.56
C VAL A 135 19.08 -7.27 -4.25
N GLN A 136 19.95 -7.03 -5.23
CA GLN A 136 21.40 -7.07 -5.04
C GLN A 136 21.85 -6.05 -3.99
N HIS A 137 21.36 -4.82 -4.07
CA HIS A 137 21.63 -3.77 -3.08
C HIS A 137 21.21 -4.20 -1.67
N VAL A 138 19.97 -4.68 -1.49
CA VAL A 138 19.44 -5.15 -0.20
C VAL A 138 20.27 -6.31 0.36
N ASN A 139 20.79 -7.17 -0.52
CA ASN A 139 21.63 -8.29 -0.11
C ASN A 139 23.01 -7.88 0.42
N GLN A 140 23.54 -6.75 -0.06
CA GLN A 140 24.82 -6.17 0.37
C GLN A 140 24.71 -5.32 1.64
N LEU A 141 23.49 -4.95 2.06
CA LEU A 141 23.28 -4.17 3.28
C LEU A 141 23.67 -4.97 4.53
N THR A 142 24.32 -4.26 5.47
CA THR A 142 24.69 -4.79 6.78
C THR A 142 23.67 -4.41 7.86
N SER A 143 23.62 -5.22 8.90
CA SER A 143 22.78 -4.98 10.08
C SER A 143 23.45 -3.95 11.00
N PRO A 144 22.73 -2.91 11.44
CA PRO A 144 23.24 -2.02 12.47
C PRO A 144 23.36 -2.72 13.83
N ASN A 145 22.54 -3.74 14.08
CA ASN A 145 22.51 -4.49 15.36
C ASN A 145 23.54 -5.63 15.40
N ARG A 146 24.17 -5.94 14.27
CA ARG A 146 25.22 -6.96 14.18
C ARG A 146 26.35 -6.37 13.33
N ILE A 147 27.35 -5.79 13.99
CA ILE A 147 28.48 -5.11 13.37
C ILE A 147 29.04 -5.98 12.23
N GLY A 148 28.96 -5.47 11.00
CA GLY A 148 29.45 -6.13 9.78
C GLY A 148 28.65 -7.35 9.29
N GLY A 149 27.62 -7.80 10.02
CA GLY A 149 26.80 -8.94 9.63
C GLY A 149 25.75 -8.57 8.57
N PRO A 150 25.34 -9.50 7.68
CA PRO A 150 24.30 -9.24 6.70
C PRO A 150 22.95 -8.97 7.38
N LEU A 151 22.05 -8.26 6.69
CA LEU A 151 20.66 -8.14 7.13
C LEU A 151 20.00 -9.52 7.31
N ALA A 152 19.19 -9.64 8.36
CA ALA A 152 18.38 -10.84 8.59
C ALA A 152 17.40 -11.07 7.42
N PRO A 153 17.11 -12.34 7.05
CA PRO A 153 16.17 -12.66 5.97
C PRO A 153 14.81 -11.96 6.10
N GLY A 154 14.25 -11.89 7.31
CA GLY A 154 12.99 -11.18 7.56
C GLY A 154 13.08 -9.69 7.23
N THR A 155 14.19 -9.03 7.58
CA THR A 155 14.40 -7.61 7.25
C THR A 155 14.58 -7.39 5.75
N LYS A 156 15.28 -8.31 5.06
CA LYS A 156 15.40 -8.28 3.59
C LYS A 156 14.04 -8.45 2.92
N ALA A 157 13.25 -9.44 3.33
CA ALA A 157 11.92 -9.69 2.79
C ALA A 157 11.03 -8.47 2.95
N GLN A 158 11.07 -7.83 4.11
CA GLN A 158 10.35 -6.59 4.37
C GLN A 158 10.79 -5.44 3.45
N ARG A 159 12.09 -5.26 3.20
CA ARG A 159 12.60 -4.24 2.26
C ARG A 159 12.15 -4.50 0.82
N LEU A 160 12.04 -5.77 0.42
CA LEU A 160 11.61 -6.15 -0.91
C LEU A 160 10.08 -6.09 -1.06
N LEU A 161 9.32 -6.45 -0.03
CA LEU A 161 7.86 -6.43 -0.03
C LEU A 161 7.28 -5.04 -0.35
N VAL A 162 8.01 -3.97 -0.05
CA VAL A 162 7.56 -2.61 -0.39
C VAL A 162 7.45 -2.39 -1.90
N VAL A 163 8.29 -3.06 -2.69
CA VAL A 163 8.29 -2.98 -4.16
C VAL A 163 7.01 -3.63 -4.71
N GLU A 164 6.71 -4.85 -4.26
CA GLU A 164 5.44 -5.55 -4.57
C GLU A 164 4.22 -4.77 -4.09
N THR A 165 4.32 -4.10 -2.95
CA THR A 165 3.24 -3.27 -2.42
C THR A 165 2.97 -2.08 -3.34
N CYS A 166 4.02 -1.43 -3.87
CA CYS A 166 3.87 -0.35 -4.83
C CYS A 166 3.27 -0.85 -6.14
N TRP A 167 3.81 -1.95 -6.67
CA TRP A 167 3.26 -2.62 -7.85
C TRP A 167 1.75 -2.86 -7.71
N ARG A 168 1.33 -3.55 -6.65
CA ARG A 168 -0.08 -3.90 -6.40
C ARG A 168 -1.00 -2.69 -6.30
N HIS A 169 -0.53 -1.60 -5.69
CA HIS A 169 -1.36 -0.40 -5.49
C HIS A 169 -1.37 0.57 -6.67
N LEU A 170 -0.52 0.37 -7.69
CA LEU A 170 -0.39 1.26 -8.84
C LEU A 170 -0.79 0.63 -10.18
N LEU A 171 -1.21 -0.64 -10.20
CA LEU A 171 -1.58 -1.40 -11.41
C LEU A 171 -2.52 -0.66 -12.38
N ASP A 172 -3.49 0.08 -11.84
CA ASP A 172 -4.52 0.84 -12.56
C ASP A 172 -4.22 2.34 -12.64
N THR A 173 -2.96 2.74 -12.44
CA THR A 173 -2.55 4.15 -12.44
C THR A 173 -1.49 4.41 -13.52
N PRO A 174 -1.33 5.66 -14.00
CA PRO A 174 -0.29 6.04 -14.97
C PRO A 174 1.14 5.79 -14.47
N ASN A 175 1.31 5.62 -13.15
CA ASN A 175 2.60 5.36 -12.51
C ASN A 175 2.78 3.85 -12.19
N GLY A 176 1.89 3.00 -12.70
CA GLY A 176 2.01 1.56 -12.63
C GLY A 176 3.24 1.05 -13.38
N PHE A 177 3.72 -0.11 -12.98
CA PHE A 177 4.83 -0.80 -13.60
C PHE A 177 4.58 -2.31 -13.59
N ASP A 178 5.36 -3.06 -14.37
CA ASP A 178 5.24 -4.51 -14.45
C ASP A 178 5.57 -5.20 -13.13
N HIS A 179 5.16 -6.47 -12.98
CA HIS A 179 5.50 -7.22 -11.78
C HIS A 179 7.03 -7.23 -11.58
N PRO A 180 7.55 -6.80 -10.40
CA PRO A 180 8.98 -6.58 -10.22
C PRO A 180 9.80 -7.86 -10.35
N TRP A 181 9.21 -9.01 -10.00
CA TRP A 181 9.86 -10.33 -10.07
C TRP A 181 8.87 -11.39 -10.56
N PRO A 182 8.57 -11.50 -11.85
CA PRO A 182 7.47 -12.36 -12.36
C PRO A 182 7.53 -13.80 -11.86
N GLU A 183 8.74 -14.36 -11.76
CA GLU A 183 8.99 -15.75 -11.35
C GLU A 183 9.29 -15.92 -9.85
N ASN A 184 9.22 -14.85 -9.06
CA ASN A 184 9.70 -14.84 -7.69
C ASN A 184 8.85 -13.97 -6.77
N SER A 185 9.18 -13.98 -5.48
CA SER A 185 8.60 -13.06 -4.51
C SER A 185 9.68 -12.45 -3.62
N ALA A 186 9.33 -11.34 -2.98
CA ALA A 186 10.15 -10.69 -1.96
C ALA A 186 10.67 -11.66 -0.90
N SER A 187 9.82 -12.60 -0.47
CA SER A 187 10.16 -13.61 0.54
C SER A 187 11.14 -14.65 0.00
N ALA A 188 10.92 -15.13 -1.24
CA ALA A 188 11.82 -16.08 -1.89
C ALA A 188 13.21 -15.48 -2.12
N LEU A 189 13.27 -14.26 -2.66
CA LEU A 189 14.51 -13.53 -2.93
C LEU A 189 15.29 -13.19 -1.66
N ALA A 190 14.58 -12.96 -0.55
CA ALA A 190 15.17 -12.75 0.76
C ALA A 190 15.63 -14.04 1.46
N LYS A 191 15.38 -15.22 0.86
CA LYS A 191 15.61 -16.54 1.48
C LYS A 191 14.90 -16.66 2.83
N LEU A 192 13.74 -16.03 2.97
CA LEU A 192 12.94 -16.14 4.18
C LEU A 192 12.31 -17.54 4.18
N LYS A 193 12.71 -18.39 5.14
CA LYS A 193 12.07 -19.69 5.35
C LYS A 193 10.58 -19.46 5.60
N GLN A 194 9.72 -20.09 4.80
CA GLN A 194 8.29 -20.10 5.07
C GLN A 194 8.07 -20.73 6.45
N ALA A 195 7.32 -20.03 7.30
CA ALA A 195 6.91 -20.59 8.57
C ALA A 195 5.87 -21.67 8.28
N THR A 196 6.29 -22.94 8.42
CA THR A 196 5.51 -24.17 8.18
C THR A 196 5.02 -24.39 6.75
N LYS A 197 4.90 -25.67 6.37
CA LYS A 197 4.28 -26.10 5.12
C LYS A 197 2.88 -25.47 5.04
N PRO A 198 2.50 -24.81 3.93
CA PRO A 198 1.14 -24.31 3.79
C PRO A 198 0.17 -25.48 4.02
N LYS A 199 -0.76 -25.28 4.96
CA LYS A 199 -1.78 -26.29 5.31
C LYS A 199 -2.94 -26.30 4.32
N THR A 200 -3.00 -25.31 3.43
CA THR A 200 -4.02 -25.20 2.41
C THR A 200 -3.61 -26.09 1.24
N ASP A 201 -4.37 -27.15 1.01
CA ASP A 201 -4.21 -28.01 -0.16
C ASP A 201 -4.52 -27.21 -1.44
N ILE A 202 -3.83 -27.56 -2.53
CA ILE A 202 -4.10 -26.99 -3.86
C ILE A 202 -5.52 -27.41 -4.25
N ILE A 203 -6.34 -26.44 -4.70
CA ILE A 203 -7.68 -26.74 -5.21
C ILE A 203 -7.52 -27.63 -6.45
N PRO A 204 -8.09 -28.84 -6.48
CA PRO A 204 -8.02 -29.72 -7.65
C PRO A 204 -8.63 -29.05 -8.89
N GLU A 205 -8.12 -29.34 -10.07
CA GLU A 205 -8.54 -28.70 -11.34
C GLU A 205 -10.05 -28.91 -11.59
N GLU A 206 -10.56 -30.08 -11.26
CA GLU A 206 -11.98 -30.44 -11.36
C GLU A 206 -12.89 -29.61 -10.45
N VAL A 207 -12.33 -29.01 -9.40
CA VAL A 207 -13.06 -28.08 -8.50
C VAL A 207 -12.81 -26.64 -8.92
N LEU A 208 -11.59 -26.31 -9.34
CA LEU A 208 -11.19 -24.97 -9.74
C LEU A 208 -11.91 -24.51 -11.01
N HIS A 209 -12.00 -25.36 -12.03
CA HIS A 209 -12.56 -25.00 -13.33
C HIS A 209 -14.05 -24.61 -13.25
N PRO A 210 -14.94 -25.40 -12.60
CA PRO A 210 -16.33 -24.99 -12.42
C PRO A 210 -16.49 -23.74 -11.54
N LEU A 211 -15.67 -23.61 -10.48
CA LEU A 211 -15.66 -22.41 -9.64
C LEU A 211 -15.30 -21.16 -10.44
N PHE A 212 -14.33 -21.26 -11.33
CA PHE A 212 -13.89 -20.13 -12.16
C PHE A 212 -14.97 -19.72 -13.15
N GLN A 213 -15.56 -20.69 -13.86
CA GLN A 213 -16.68 -20.46 -14.79
C GLN A 213 -17.90 -19.83 -14.09
N GLN A 214 -18.24 -20.33 -12.88
CA GLN A 214 -19.35 -19.78 -12.10
C GLN A 214 -19.04 -18.35 -11.63
N SER A 215 -17.81 -18.09 -11.20
CA SER A 215 -17.37 -16.75 -10.79
C SER A 215 -17.41 -15.77 -11.97
N GLU A 216 -16.95 -16.18 -13.15
CA GLU A 216 -17.01 -15.38 -14.38
C GLU A 216 -18.47 -15.10 -14.81
N SER A 217 -19.35 -16.11 -14.73
CA SER A 217 -20.78 -15.95 -14.99
C SER A 217 -21.43 -14.94 -14.04
N LEU A 218 -21.08 -14.97 -12.76
CA LEU A 218 -21.55 -13.97 -11.79
C LEU A 218 -21.01 -12.57 -12.08
N LEU A 219 -19.73 -12.46 -12.45
CA LEU A 219 -19.10 -11.18 -12.78
C LEU A 219 -19.67 -10.57 -14.06
N SER A 220 -19.93 -11.37 -15.08
CA SER A 220 -20.53 -10.89 -16.34
C SER A 220 -21.95 -10.35 -16.15
N ARG A 221 -22.67 -10.84 -15.14
CA ARG A 221 -24.00 -10.37 -14.74
C ARG A 221 -23.99 -9.30 -13.66
N ALA A 222 -22.82 -8.79 -13.26
CA ALA A 222 -22.71 -7.85 -12.14
C ALA A 222 -23.54 -6.58 -12.36
N THR A 223 -23.56 -6.01 -13.57
CA THR A 223 -24.33 -4.80 -13.88
C THR A 223 -25.85 -5.03 -13.76
N GLU A 224 -26.35 -6.17 -14.23
CA GLU A 224 -27.75 -6.59 -14.10
C GLU A 224 -28.13 -6.73 -12.62
N LEU A 225 -27.31 -7.45 -11.84
CA LEU A 225 -27.52 -7.69 -10.42
C LEU A 225 -27.49 -6.40 -9.59
N LEU A 226 -26.59 -5.46 -9.92
CA LEU A 226 -26.53 -4.15 -9.29
C LEU A 226 -27.76 -3.30 -9.66
N GLY A 227 -28.20 -3.34 -10.92
CA GLY A 227 -29.42 -2.67 -11.37
C GLY A 227 -30.67 -3.16 -10.64
N HIS A 228 -30.79 -4.48 -10.43
CA HIS A 228 -31.88 -5.05 -9.63
C HIS A 228 -31.85 -4.61 -8.16
N ARG A 229 -30.67 -4.56 -7.54
CA ARG A 229 -30.52 -4.07 -6.16
C ARG A 229 -31.00 -2.62 -6.05
N ASP A 230 -30.59 -1.77 -6.98
CA ASP A 230 -30.90 -0.34 -6.93
C ASP A 230 -32.42 -0.12 -7.14
N ALA A 231 -33.05 -0.88 -8.04
CA ALA A 231 -34.50 -0.86 -8.24
C ALA A 231 -35.31 -1.33 -7.02
N VAL A 232 -34.76 -2.23 -6.19
CA VAL A 232 -35.42 -2.68 -4.94
C VAL A 232 -35.22 -1.67 -3.80
N GLY A 233 -34.18 -0.84 -3.85
CA GLY A 233 -33.92 0.20 -2.86
C GLY A 233 -34.74 1.49 -3.04
N ASP A 234 -35.37 1.66 -4.21
CA ASP A 234 -36.22 2.81 -4.56
C ASP A 234 -37.72 2.60 -4.21
N TYR A 235 -38.06 1.47 -3.56
CA TYR A 235 -39.38 1.18 -2.94
C TYR A 235 -39.32 1.34 -1.42
#